data_AF-A0A925KFV3-F1
#
_entry.id   AF-A0A925KFV3-F1
#
_cell.length_a   1.000
_cell.length_b   1.000
_cell.length_c   1.000
_cell.angle_alpha   90.00
_cell.angle_beta   90.00
_cell.angle_gamma   90.00
#
_symmetry.space_group_name_H-M   'P 1'
#
loop_
_entity.id
_entity.type
_entity.pdbx_description
1 polymer ?
#
loop_
_entity_poly.entity_id
_entity_poly.type
_entity_poly.pdbx_seq_one_letter_code
_entity_poly.pdbx_strand_id
1 'polypeptide(L)'
;MHIAIWIIAAMMLGLWSLLAWGVAAVLGLGVLSPEWVGDIKVLIDEMPHADVIEAWLPGWQRLLVACVDMARSLLGWLGAYAPVLMWLVWGTGALFVLGTAAVLSLIVVAVRRYSSPPAQGSGSRATPA
;
A
#
# COMPACT_ATOMS: atom_id res chain seq x y z
N MET A 1 -8.50 -5.58 -27.67
CA MET A 1 -9.24 -4.71 -26.73
C MET A 1 -9.23 -5.27 -25.31
N HIS A 2 -9.86 -6.43 -25.04
CA HIS A 2 -9.93 -7.00 -23.68
C HIS A 2 -8.56 -7.35 -23.06
N ILE A 3 -7.64 -7.87 -23.87
CA ILE A 3 -6.27 -8.22 -23.43
C ILE A 3 -5.46 -6.98 -23.00
N ALA A 4 -5.66 -5.83 -23.66
CA ALA A 4 -4.93 -4.60 -23.32
C ALA A 4 -5.32 -4.06 -21.93
N ILE A 5 -6.60 -4.17 -21.55
CA ILE A 5 -7.10 -3.77 -20.23
C ILE A 5 -6.43 -4.59 -19.13
N TRP A 6 -6.29 -5.90 -19.35
CA TRP A 6 -5.65 -6.81 -18.40
C TRP A 6 -4.14 -6.61 -18.31
N ILE A 7 -3.46 -6.27 -19.42
CA ILE A 7 -2.03 -5.94 -19.41
C ILE A 7 -1.75 -4.68 -18.60
N ILE A 8 -2.54 -3.62 -18.81
CA ILE A 8 -2.41 -2.37 -18.06
C ILE A 8 -2.73 -2.60 -16.59
N ALA A 9 -3.78 -3.36 -16.28
CA ALA A 9 -4.10 -3.73 -14.90
C ALA A 9 -2.97 -4.53 -14.24
N ALA A 10 -2.36 -5.49 -14.95
CA ALA A 10 -1.23 -6.27 -14.45
C ALA A 10 0.01 -5.40 -14.21
N MET A 11 0.32 -4.45 -15.12
CA MET A 11 1.42 -3.49 -14.91
C MET A 11 1.16 -2.59 -13.69
N MET A 12 -0.06 -2.09 -13.54
CA MET A 12 -0.43 -1.21 -12.44
C MET A 12 -0.43 -1.96 -11.10
N LEU A 13 -0.85 -3.22 -11.09
CA LEU A 13 -0.82 -4.11 -9.93
C LEU A 13 0.60 -4.55 -9.58
N GLY A 14 1.44 -4.77 -10.59
CA GLY A 14 2.87 -5.01 -10.43
C GLY A 14 3.58 -3.81 -9.81
N LEU A 15 3.32 -2.60 -10.32
CA LEU A 15 3.88 -1.36 -9.78
C LEU A 15 3.40 -1.09 -8.35
N TRP A 16 2.12 -1.31 -8.08
CA TRP A 16 1.54 -1.21 -6.73
C TRP A 16 2.16 -2.22 -5.77
N SER A 17 2.36 -3.46 -6.23
CA SER A 17 3.01 -4.50 -5.44
C SER A 17 4.46 -4.15 -5.15
N LEU A 18 5.19 -3.57 -6.13
CA LEU A 18 6.56 -3.09 -5.94
C LEU A 18 6.63 -1.95 -4.91
N LEU A 19 5.66 -1.01 -4.95
CA LEU A 19 5.55 0.09 -4.00
C LEU A 19 5.24 -0.40 -2.59
N ALA A 20 4.26 -1.30 -2.44
CA ALA A 20 3.92 -1.91 -1.16
C ALA A 20 5.09 -2.72 -0.58
N TRP A 21 5.81 -3.46 -1.44
CA TRP A 21 7.04 -4.15 -1.06
C TRP A 21 8.17 -3.18 -0.70
N GLY A 22 8.31 -2.06 -1.40
CA GLY A 22 9.31 -1.04 -1.08
C GLY A 22 9.08 -0.44 0.30
N VAL A 23 7.83 -0.11 0.64
CA VAL A 23 7.46 0.38 1.97
C VAL A 23 7.67 -0.71 3.04
N ALA A 24 7.29 -1.95 2.76
CA ALA A 24 7.52 -3.07 3.67
C ALA A 24 9.01 -3.39 3.84
N ALA A 25 9.82 -3.23 2.80
CA ALA A 25 11.26 -3.39 2.87
C ALA A 25 11.90 -2.29 3.72
N VAL A 26 11.47 -1.03 3.58
CA VAL A 26 11.96 0.08 4.42
C VAL A 26 11.60 -0.14 5.90
N LEU A 27 10.38 -0.63 6.19
CA LEU A 27 9.93 -0.91 7.55
C LEU A 27 10.46 -2.24 8.12
N GLY A 28 10.73 -3.23 7.26
CA GLY A 28 11.13 -4.59 7.64
C GLY A 28 12.63 -4.87 7.60
N LEU A 29 13.41 -4.12 6.81
CA LEU A 29 14.88 -4.24 6.75
C LEU A 29 15.60 -3.46 7.86
N GLY A 30 14.89 -2.92 8.86
CA GLY A 30 15.52 -2.37 10.05
C GLY A 30 16.24 -1.03 9.84
N VAL A 31 15.88 -0.25 8.81
CA VAL A 31 16.37 1.15 8.69
C VAL A 31 15.85 2.00 9.85
N LEU A 32 14.67 1.67 10.39
CA LEU A 32 14.20 2.12 11.71
C LEU A 32 14.21 0.94 12.68
N SER A 33 15.38 0.39 12.98
CA SER A 33 15.49 -0.61 14.02
C SER A 33 15.25 0.03 15.40
N PRO A 34 14.60 -0.68 16.35
CA PRO A 34 14.34 -0.17 17.70
C PRO A 34 15.61 0.13 18.51
N GLU A 35 16.76 -0.38 18.06
CA GLU A 35 18.09 -0.14 18.61
C GLU A 35 18.65 1.26 18.28
N TRP A 36 18.38 1.82 17.09
CA TRP A 36 18.74 3.23 16.77
C TRP A 36 18.08 4.24 17.72
N VAL A 37 16.87 3.92 18.20
CA VAL A 37 16.14 4.74 19.18
C VAL A 37 16.72 4.58 20.60
N GLY A 38 17.35 3.43 20.89
CA GLY A 38 18.08 3.23 22.15
C GLY A 38 19.29 4.15 22.26
N ASP A 39 20.01 4.32 21.15
CA ASP A 39 21.17 5.21 21.07
C ASP A 39 20.80 6.70 21.26
N ILE A 40 19.59 7.11 20.90
CA ILE A 40 19.11 8.49 21.12
C ILE A 40 19.09 8.84 22.61
N LYS A 41 18.74 7.89 23.49
CA LYS A 41 18.68 8.16 24.94
C LYS A 41 20.07 8.37 25.53
N VAL A 42 21.06 7.62 25.04
CA VAL A 42 22.48 7.81 25.37
C VAL A 42 22.98 9.15 24.82
N LEU A 43 22.61 9.47 23.58
CA LEU A 43 23.00 10.72 22.92
C LEU A 43 22.39 11.97 23.57
N ILE A 44 21.19 11.86 24.15
CA ILE A 44 20.55 12.93 24.93
C ILE A 44 21.31 13.16 26.24
N ASP A 45 21.78 12.10 26.90
CA ASP A 45 22.57 12.20 28.14
C ASP A 45 23.99 12.74 27.87
N GLU A 46 24.55 12.50 26.67
CA GLU A 46 25.84 13.04 26.25
C GLU A 46 25.76 14.43 25.59
N MET A 47 24.58 15.08 25.59
CA MET A 47 24.36 16.28 24.79
C MET A 47 25.12 17.51 25.36
N PRO A 48 26.09 18.09 24.62
CA PRO A 48 26.82 19.25 25.08
C PRO A 48 25.88 20.47 25.11
N HIS A 49 25.96 21.27 26.18
CA HIS A 49 25.10 22.44 26.47
C HIS A 49 23.71 22.12 27.04
N ALA A 50 23.50 20.92 27.60
CA ALA A 50 22.27 20.57 28.33
C ALA A 50 21.88 21.62 29.40
N ASP A 51 22.86 22.21 30.08
CA ASP A 51 22.64 23.23 31.13
C ASP A 51 22.00 24.52 30.59
N VAL A 52 22.34 24.91 29.35
CA VAL A 52 21.78 26.09 28.68
C VAL A 52 20.33 25.85 28.30
N ILE A 53 20.01 24.62 27.89
CA ILE A 53 18.65 24.21 27.54
C ILE A 53 17.79 24.06 28.79
N GLU A 54 18.33 23.54 29.89
CA GLU A 54 17.63 23.46 31.17
C GLU A 54 17.31 24.86 31.73
N ALA A 55 18.20 25.84 31.53
CA ALA A 55 17.95 27.22 31.93
C ALA A 55 16.82 27.89 31.11
N TRP A 56 16.66 27.52 29.84
CA TRP A 56 15.61 28.04 28.96
C TRP A 56 14.29 27.28 29.06
N LEU A 57 14.34 25.97 29.28
CA LEU A 57 13.19 25.08 29.31
C LEU A 57 13.37 24.01 30.41
N PRO A 58 13.09 24.34 31.68
CA PRO A 58 13.28 23.42 32.78
C PRO A 58 12.43 22.15 32.62
N GLY A 59 13.06 20.99 32.71
CA GLY A 59 12.41 19.69 32.49
C GLY A 59 12.25 19.25 31.03
N TRP A 60 12.92 19.90 30.07
CA TRP A 60 12.93 19.50 28.66
C TRP A 60 13.33 18.04 28.44
N GLN A 61 14.25 17.51 29.25
CA GLN A 61 14.72 16.13 29.17
C GLN A 61 13.59 15.13 29.45
N ARG A 62 12.71 15.41 30.42
CA ARG A 62 11.52 14.57 30.69
C ARG A 62 10.53 14.60 29.53
N LEU A 63 10.40 15.75 28.87
CA LEU A 63 9.52 15.94 27.71
C LEU A 63 10.04 15.19 26.48
N LEU A 64 11.35 15.23 26.24
CA LEU A 64 12.00 14.43 25.19
C LEU A 64 11.89 12.94 25.46
N VAL A 65 12.17 12.50 26.69
CA VAL A 65 12.02 11.09 27.07
C VAL A 65 10.57 10.63 26.89
N ALA A 66 9.59 11.44 27.29
CA ALA A 66 8.17 11.13 27.08
C ALA A 66 7.80 11.06 25.59
N CYS A 67 8.33 11.96 24.75
CA CYS A 67 8.14 11.90 23.30
C CYS A 67 8.78 10.66 22.68
N VAL A 68 9.99 10.29 23.12
CA VAL A 68 10.69 9.09 22.66
C VAL A 68 9.94 7.83 23.09
N ASP A 69 9.47 7.75 24.34
CA ASP A 69 8.67 6.61 24.83
C ASP A 69 7.33 6.50 24.10
N MET A 70 6.67 7.63 23.82
CA MET A 70 5.46 7.68 22.99
C MET A 70 5.73 7.17 21.57
N ALA A 71 6.81 7.66 20.93
CA ALA A 71 7.22 7.20 19.60
C ALA A 71 7.56 5.71 19.63
N ARG A 72 8.22 5.22 20.69
CA ARG A 72 8.57 3.79 20.85
C ARG A 72 7.34 2.92 21.06
N SER A 73 6.35 3.40 21.81
CA SER A 73 5.07 2.73 22.00
C SER A 73 4.31 2.64 20.68
N LEU A 74 4.28 3.75 19.93
CA LEU A 74 3.69 3.80 18.59
C LEU A 74 4.42 2.87 17.62
N LEU A 75 5.76 2.89 17.56
CA LEU A 75 6.55 1.98 16.72
C LEU A 75 6.43 0.52 17.16
N GLY A 76 6.31 0.23 18.45
CA GLY A 76 6.08 -1.12 18.96
C GLY A 76 4.70 -1.64 18.57
N TRP A 77 3.67 -0.79 18.65
CA TRP A 77 2.34 -1.11 18.15
C TRP A 77 2.35 -1.27 16.62
N LEU A 78 2.97 -0.34 15.89
CA LEU A 78 3.11 -0.40 14.44
C LEU A 78 3.90 -1.64 14.01
N GLY A 79 4.91 -2.06 14.76
CA GLY A 79 5.68 -3.28 14.53
C GLY A 79 4.89 -4.55 14.80
N ALA A 80 4.07 -4.56 15.87
CA ALA A 80 3.18 -5.68 16.19
C ALA A 80 2.10 -5.88 15.13
N TYR A 81 1.58 -4.78 14.55
CA TYR A 81 0.56 -4.82 13.50
C TYR A 81 1.13 -4.59 12.10
N ALA A 82 2.43 -4.43 11.92
CA ALA A 82 3.10 -4.22 10.64
C ALA A 82 2.67 -5.26 9.59
N PRO A 83 2.68 -6.58 9.87
CA PRO A 83 2.22 -7.55 8.90
C PRO A 83 0.73 -7.40 8.56
N VAL A 84 -0.13 -7.08 9.54
CA VAL A 84 -1.57 -6.92 9.32
C VAL A 84 -1.88 -5.65 8.54
N LEU A 85 -1.23 -4.53 8.86
CA LEU A 85 -1.35 -3.26 8.15
C LEU A 85 -0.85 -3.39 6.71
N MET A 86 0.25 -4.11 6.50
CA MET A 86 0.75 -4.43 5.17
C MET A 86 -0.28 -5.23 4.38
N TRP A 87 -0.86 -6.28 4.97
CA TRP A 87 -1.91 -7.07 4.34
C TRP A 87 -3.17 -6.27 4.04
N LEU A 88 -3.56 -5.34 4.91
CA LEU A 88 -4.72 -4.46 4.70
C LEU A 88 -4.45 -3.45 3.57
N VAL A 89 -3.29 -2.78 3.58
CA VAL A 89 -2.92 -1.80 2.55
C VAL A 89 -2.75 -2.48 1.19
N TRP A 90 -2.04 -3.61 1.15
CA TRP A 90 -1.86 -4.38 -0.06
C TRP A 90 -3.19 -4.95 -0.57
N GLY A 91 -3.96 -5.57 0.33
CA GLY A 91 -5.27 -6.15 0.04
C GLY A 91 -6.24 -5.10 -0.52
N THR A 92 -6.31 -3.92 0.10
CA THR A 92 -7.17 -2.82 -0.36
C THR A 92 -6.80 -2.36 -1.77
N GLY A 93 -5.52 -2.16 -2.05
CA GLY A 93 -5.08 -1.75 -3.39
C GLY A 93 -5.29 -2.85 -4.44
N ALA A 94 -5.04 -4.12 -4.10
CA ALA A 94 -5.31 -5.24 -5.00
C ALA A 94 -6.80 -5.37 -5.31
N LEU A 95 -7.67 -5.20 -4.31
CA LEU A 95 -9.12 -5.25 -4.47
C LEU A 95 -9.63 -4.10 -5.35
N PHE A 96 -9.05 -2.91 -5.21
CA PHE A 96 -9.40 -1.76 -6.04
C PHE A 96 -9.01 -1.96 -7.51
N VAL A 97 -7.81 -2.46 -7.78
CA VAL A 97 -7.34 -2.72 -9.15
C VAL A 97 -8.11 -3.88 -9.80
N LEU A 98 -8.33 -4.98 -9.06
CA LEU A 98 -9.14 -6.10 -9.56
C LEU A 98 -10.60 -5.71 -9.75
N GLY A 99 -11.17 -4.94 -8.84
CA GLY A 99 -12.54 -4.45 -8.91
C GLY A 99 -12.77 -3.57 -10.14
N THR A 100 -11.88 -2.61 -10.39
CA THR A 100 -11.97 -1.75 -11.58
C THR A 100 -11.80 -2.52 -12.89
N ALA A 101 -10.86 -3.47 -12.95
CA ALA A 101 -10.68 -4.34 -14.11
C ALA A 101 -11.88 -5.27 -14.38
N ALA A 102 -12.50 -5.80 -13.31
CA ALA A 102 -13.69 -6.62 -13.40
C ALA A 102 -14.90 -5.83 -13.89
N VAL A 103 -15.10 -4.62 -13.37
CA VAL A 103 -16.20 -3.72 -13.81
C VAL A 103 -16.02 -3.34 -15.28
N LEU A 104 -14.82 -2.95 -15.71
CA LEU A 104 -14.54 -2.65 -17.12
C LEU A 104 -14.75 -3.86 -18.03
N SER A 105 -14.35 -5.07 -17.59
CA SER A 105 -14.62 -6.31 -18.33
C SER A 105 -16.12 -6.59 -18.46
N LEU A 106 -16.88 -6.40 -17.38
CA LEU A 106 -18.35 -6.57 -17.38
C LEU A 106 -19.02 -5.62 -18.37
N ILE A 107 -18.61 -4.34 -18.38
CA ILE A 107 -19.13 -3.34 -19.31
C ILE A 107 -18.83 -3.73 -20.75
N VAL A 108 -17.59 -4.16 -21.06
CA VAL A 108 -17.21 -4.56 -22.43
C VAL A 108 -18.00 -5.79 -22.89
N VAL A 109 -18.21 -6.78 -22.02
CA VAL A 109 -19.02 -7.96 -22.35
C VAL A 109 -20.48 -7.58 -22.58
N ALA A 110 -21.04 -6.70 -21.75
CA ALA A 110 -22.41 -6.22 -21.93
C ALA A 110 -22.56 -5.50 -23.28
N VAL A 111 -21.67 -4.56 -23.60
CA VAL A 111 -21.68 -3.83 -24.89
C VAL A 111 -21.55 -4.80 -26.07
N ARG A 112 -20.62 -5.77 -26.02
CA ARG A 112 -20.48 -6.77 -27.09
C ARG A 112 -21.75 -7.58 -27.32
N ARG A 113 -22.43 -7.99 -26.25
CA ARG A 113 -23.70 -8.73 -26.34
C ARG A 113 -24.82 -7.89 -26.96
N TYR A 114 -24.84 -6.59 -26.70
CA TYR A 114 -25.79 -5.67 -27.33
C TYR A 114 -25.46 -5.36 -28.80
N SER A 115 -24.18 -5.39 -29.19
CA SER A 115 -23.75 -5.07 -30.55
C SER A 115 -23.74 -6.26 -31.53
N SER A 116 -23.92 -7.50 -31.07
CA SER A 116 -24.09 -8.65 -31.95
C SER A 116 -25.57 -8.79 -32.33
N PRO A 117 -25.95 -8.55 -33.60
CA PRO A 117 -27.33 -8.81 -34.03
C PRO A 117 -27.64 -10.30 -33.85
N PRO A 118 -28.89 -10.67 -33.52
CA PRO A 118 -29.29 -12.07 -33.57
C PRO A 118 -29.02 -12.57 -34.98
N ALA A 119 -28.23 -13.64 -35.09
CA ALA A 119 -28.00 -14.30 -36.36
C ALA A 119 -29.37 -14.60 -36.99
N GLN A 120 -29.74 -13.81 -37.99
CA GLN A 120 -30.96 -14.02 -38.74
C GLN A 120 -30.86 -15.42 -39.29
N GLY A 121 -31.79 -16.25 -38.83
CA GLY A 121 -31.79 -17.68 -39.05
C GLY A 121 -31.57 -18.00 -40.51
N SER A 122 -30.75 -19.02 -40.71
CA SER A 122 -30.62 -19.80 -41.92
C SER A 122 -31.98 -20.06 -42.60
N GLY A 123 -32.36 -19.18 -43.51
CA GLY A 123 -33.39 -19.41 -44.52
C GLY A 123 -32.82 -20.31 -45.59
N SER A 124 -33.17 -21.59 -45.45
CA SER A 124 -32.82 -22.73 -46.28
C SER A 124 -32.64 -22.44 -47.78
N ARG A 125 -31.50 -22.91 -48.30
CA ARG A 125 -31.17 -23.15 -49.70
C ARG A 125 -32.19 -24.12 -50.33
N ALA A 126 -32.92 -23.70 -51.37
CA ALA A 126 -33.63 -24.59 -52.28
C ALA A 126 -33.56 -24.08 -53.73
N THR A 127 -32.47 -24.44 -54.41
CA THR A 127 -32.37 -24.69 -55.86
C THR A 127 -31.35 -25.83 -55.98
N PRO A 128 -31.52 -26.88 -56.81
CA PRO A 128 -32.01 -26.81 -58.20
C PRO A 128 -32.90 -27.99 -58.69
N ALA A 129 -33.63 -27.77 -59.79
CA ALA A 129 -33.74 -28.64 -60.98
C ALA A 129 -34.73 -28.00 -61.96
#